data_AF-B8HR71-F1
#
_entry.id   AF-B8HR71-F1
#
_cell.length_a   1.000
_cell.length_b   1.000
_cell.length_c   1.000
_cell.angle_alpha   90.00
_cell.angle_beta   90.00
_cell.angle_gamma   90.00
#
_symmetry.space_group_name_H-M   'P 1'
#
loop_
_entity.id
_entity.type
_entity.pdbx_description
1 polymer ?
#
loop_
_entity_poly.entity_id
_entity_poly.type
_entity_poly.pdbx_seq_one_letter_code
_entity_poly.pdbx_strand_id
1 'polypeptide(L)' 'MPEPLSFGAEVELVAIDGNLVIKPRIRKRYSLDELITDITPENLHAEIESVIVVGNEAWCSAY' A
#
# COMPACT_ATOMS: atom_id res chain seq x y z
N MET A 1 -10.67 -4.16 19.85
CA MET A 1 -9.25 -4.53 19.92
C MET A 1 -8.61 -4.02 18.62
N PRO A 2 -7.53 -3.22 18.64
CA PRO A 2 -6.85 -2.84 17.41
C PRO A 2 -6.36 -4.11 16.70
N GLU A 3 -6.36 -4.11 15.37
CA GLU A 3 -5.86 -5.25 14.61
C GLU A 3 -4.38 -5.48 14.93
N PRO A 4 -3.94 -6.75 15.08
CA PRO A 4 -2.55 -7.07 15.28
C PRO A 4 -1.70 -6.60 14.10
N LEU A 5 -0.44 -6.24 14.36
CA LEU A 5 0.52 -5.91 13.30
C LEU A 5 0.65 -7.10 12.33
N SER A 6 0.53 -6.80 11.04
CA SER A 6 0.58 -7.76 9.96
C SER A 6 1.61 -7.35 8.90
N PHE A 7 2.02 -8.30 8.07
CA PHE A 7 2.95 -8.03 6.97
C PHE A 7 2.39 -6.94 6.04
N GLY A 8 3.23 -5.98 5.65
CA GLY A 8 2.82 -4.84 4.82
C GLY A 8 2.03 -3.74 5.57
N ALA A 9 1.92 -3.82 6.90
CA ALA A 9 1.38 -2.73 7.70
C ALA A 9 2.35 -1.55 7.73
N GLU A 10 1.83 -0.35 7.48
CA GLU A 10 2.58 0.88 7.70
C GLU A 10 2.66 1.16 9.20
N VAL A 11 3.82 1.58 9.69
CA VAL A 11 4.07 1.81 11.12
C VAL A 11 4.69 3.18 11.37
N GLU A 12 4.39 3.74 12.52
CA GLU A 12 5.09 4.89 13.09
C GLU A 12 6.17 4.40 14.07
N LEU A 13 7.36 4.99 13.97
CA LEU A 13 8.50 4.71 14.85
C LEU A 13 8.75 5.94 15.71
N VAL A 14 8.69 5.77 17.03
CA VAL A 14 8.90 6.86 17.98
C VAL A 14 9.85 6.42 19.09
N ALA A 15 10.80 7.27 19.46
CA ALA A 15 11.63 7.08 20.65
C ALA A 15 10.96 7.77 21.84
N ILE A 16 10.59 7.00 22.87
CA ILE A 16 9.97 7.51 24.09
C ILE A 16 10.73 6.94 25.29
N ASP A 17 11.27 7.81 26.15
CA ASP A 17 12.00 7.43 27.37
C ASP A 17 13.10 6.38 27.13
N GLY A 18 13.85 6.52 26.03
CA GLY A 18 14.92 5.59 25.65
C GLY A 18 14.44 4.27 25.02
N ASN A 19 13.14 4.08 24.84
CA ASN A 19 12.55 2.90 24.20
C ASN A 19 12.13 3.21 22.76
N LEU A 20 12.36 2.27 21.84
CA LEU A 20 11.77 2.31 20.51
C LEU A 20 10.34 1.76 20.56
N VAL A 21 9.37 2.59 20.25
CA VAL A 21 7.95 2.25 20.20
C VAL A 21 7.50 2.18 18.74
N ILE A 22 6.87 1.05 18.38
CA ILE A 22 6.34 0.78 17.04
C ILE A 22 4.82 0.70 17.14
N LYS A 23 4.11 1.52 16.35
CA LYS A 23 2.65 1.53 16.33
C LYS A 23 2.12 1.37 14.90
N PRO A 24 1.05 0.60 14.67
CA PRO A 24 0.38 0.60 13.37
C PRO A 24 -0.10 2.01 13.05
N ARG A 25 0.22 2.48 11.85
CA ARG A 25 -0.34 3.73 11.35
C ARG A 25 -1.75 3.46 10.86
N ILE A 26 -2.71 4.24 11.37
CA ILE A 26 -4.10 4.12 10.95
C ILE A 26 -4.17 4.54 9.48
N ARG A 27 -4.56 3.61 8.60
CA ARG A 27 -4.71 3.88 7.17
C ARG A 27 -5.81 4.91 6.96
N LYS A 28 -5.57 5.88 6.07
CA LYS A 28 -6.63 6.80 5.64
C LYS A 28 -7.75 5.97 4.99
N ARG A 29 -8.98 6.22 5.42
CA ARG A 29 -10.16 5.62 4.83
C ARG A 29 -10.71 6.60 3.80
N TYR A 30 -10.95 6.12 2.60
CA TYR A 30 -11.50 6.89 1.50
C TYR A 30 -12.94 6.44 1.23
N SER A 31 -13.79 7.34 0.75
CA SER A 31 -15.04 6.94 0.10
C SER A 31 -14.81 6.77 -1.39
N LEU A 32 -15.65 5.97 -2.06
CA LEU A 32 -15.62 5.87 -3.51
C LEU A 32 -15.88 7.24 -4.17
N ASP A 33 -16.82 8.01 -3.62
CA ASP A 33 -17.15 9.34 -4.12
C ASP A 33 -15.98 10.32 -4.02
N GLU A 34 -15.20 10.27 -2.93
CA GLU A 34 -13.97 11.07 -2.76
C GLU A 34 -12.97 10.74 -3.88
N LEU A 35 -12.73 9.45 -4.11
CA LEU A 35 -11.76 9.00 -5.11
C LEU A 35 -12.17 9.36 -6.54
N ILE A 36 -13.45 9.24 -6.88
CA ILE A 36 -13.95 9.54 -8.22
C ILE A 36 -13.92 11.05 -8.48
N THR A 37 -14.25 11.87 -7.48
CA THR A 37 -14.30 13.34 -7.64
C THR A 37 -12.92 13.94 -7.90
N ASP A 38 -11.86 13.30 -7.42
CA ASP A 38 -10.48 13.75 -7.60
C ASP A 38 -9.86 13.33 -8.97
N ILE A 39 -10.60 12.62 -9.82
CA ILE A 39 -10.13 12.26 -11.17
C ILE A 39 -10.20 13.50 -12.09
N THR A 40 -9.09 13.81 -12.75
CA THR A 40 -8.93 14.93 -13.68
C THR A 40 -8.38 14.42 -15.02
N PRO A 41 -8.57 15.14 -16.13
CA PRO A 41 -7.94 14.78 -17.40
C PRO A 41 -6.41 14.63 -17.31
N GLU A 42 -5.76 15.36 -16.41
CA GLU A 42 -4.30 15.37 -16.25
C GLU A 42 -3.79 14.17 -15.43
N ASN A 43 -4.60 13.59 -14.55
CA ASN A 43 -4.25 12.41 -13.74
C ASN A 43 -4.90 11.11 -14.25
N LEU A 44 -5.64 11.18 -15.37
CA LEU A 44 -6.25 10.01 -15.98
C LEU A 44 -5.19 9.15 -16.66
N HIS A 45 -4.84 8.04 -16.02
CA HIS A 45 -3.90 7.07 -16.56
C HIS A 45 -4.60 6.18 -17.61
N ALA A 46 -3.95 5.99 -18.76
CA ALA A 46 -4.35 4.98 -19.74
C ALA A 46 -3.99 3.56 -19.25
N GLU A 47 -4.56 2.56 -19.90
CA GLU A 47 -4.13 1.18 -19.72
C GLU A 47 -2.63 1.04 -20.01
N ILE A 48 -1.94 0.27 -19.17
CA ILE A 48 -0.52 -0.06 -19.36
C ILE A 48 -0.41 -1.53 -19.75
N GLU A 49 0.40 -1.80 -20.77
CA GLU A 49 0.76 -3.17 -21.13
C GLU A 49 1.79 -3.67 -20.12
N SER A 50 1.42 -4.65 -19.29
CA SER A 50 2.37 -5.31 -18.41
C SER A 50 3.33 -6.14 -19.25
N VAL A 51 4.62 -5.81 -19.22
CA VAL A 51 5.65 -6.53 -19.96
C VAL A 51 5.76 -8.00 -19.56
N ILE A 52 6.29 -8.80 -20.47
CA ILE A 52 6.57 -10.23 -20.30
C ILE A 52 7.48 -10.45 -19.08
N VAL A 53 7.22 -11.52 -18.33
CA VAL A 53 7.99 -11.96 -17.15
C VAL A 53 9.49 -11.93 -17.43
N VAL A 54 10.22 -11.09 -16.69
CA VAL A 54 11.69 -10.96 -16.76
C VAL A 54 12.42 -11.62 -15.57
N GLY A 55 11.70 -12.26 -14.64
CA GLY A 55 12.25 -12.84 -13.41
C GLY A 55 12.00 -14.36 -13.28
N ASN A 56 12.95 -15.08 -12.67
CA ASN A 56 12.86 -16.52 -12.39
C ASN A 56 12.27 -16.80 -10.98
N GLU A 57 11.24 -16.04 -10.60
CA GLU A 57 10.58 -16.21 -9.29
C GLU A 57 9.56 -17.34 -9.38
N ALA A 58 9.49 -18.19 -8.35
CA ALA A 58 8.64 -19.38 -8.35
C ALA A 58 7.14 -19.09 -8.56
N TRP A 59 6.69 -17.85 -8.34
CA TRP A 59 5.33 -17.37 -8.55
C TRP A 59 5.02 -16.99 -10.00
N CYS A 60 6.05 -16.78 -10.83
CA CYS A 60 5.94 -16.34 -12.23
C CYS A 60 6.04 -17.51 -13.24
N SER A 61 6.12 -18.76 -12.77
CA SER A 61 6.03 -19.92 -13.65
C SER A 61 4.55 -20.14 -14.00
N ALA A 62 4.17 -19.79 -15.23
CA ALA A 62 2.95 -20.30 -15.83
C ALA A 62 3.03 -21.83 -15.89
N TYR A 63 2.00 -22.52 -15.41
CA TYR A 63 1.80 -23.95 -15.67
C TYR A 63 1.58 -24.21 -17.15
#